data_AF-A0A197JCB4-F1
#
_entry.id   AF-A0A197JCB4-F1
#
_cell.length_a   1.000
_cell.length_b   1.000
_cell.length_c   1.000
_cell.angle_alpha   90.00
_cell.angle_beta   90.00
_cell.angle_gamma   90.00
#
_symmetry.space_group_name_H-M   'P 1'
#
loop_
_entity.id
_entity.type
_entity.pdbx_description
1 polymer ?
#
loop_
_entity_poly.entity_id
_entity_poly.type
_entity_poly.pdbx_seq_one_letter_code
_entity_poly.pdbx_strand_id
1 'polypeptide(L)'
;VDDATAYGKGLADQFKKAAQEKEGLHVVLHEATNDKATDFRAILTKIKKLRPDAIFYGGMDATGGLFAWQAKQLQITAKVLAGDGVCTENLANLAKDATDNVICSQAGMALEKMPGGAEFEKKYLKRFETPIQIYAPFTYDAVYIIVEAMKRANSIDPAKILMEMPATNHAGLPVRA
;
A
#
# COMPACT_ATOMS: atom_id res chain seq x y z
N VAL A 1 14.32 -3.57 0.76
CA VAL A 1 14.76 -2.17 0.74
C VAL A 1 13.63 -1.34 1.32
N ASP A 2 13.91 -0.36 2.17
CA ASP A 2 12.88 0.51 2.73
C ASP A 2 13.29 1.98 2.73
N ASP A 3 12.31 2.88 2.81
CA ASP A 3 12.51 4.33 2.85
C ASP A 3 12.76 4.89 4.26
N ALA A 4 13.06 4.02 5.24
CA ALA A 4 13.27 4.37 6.66
C ALA A 4 12.10 5.06 7.37
N THR A 5 10.96 5.28 6.71
CA THR A 5 9.74 5.75 7.38
C THR A 5 9.15 4.63 8.22
N ALA A 6 8.29 4.98 9.20
CA ALA A 6 7.60 3.97 10.00
C ALA A 6 6.77 3.00 9.13
N TYR A 7 6.15 3.50 8.07
CA TYR A 7 5.38 2.68 7.12
C TYR A 7 6.30 1.75 6.32
N GLY A 8 7.28 2.30 5.59
CA GLY A 8 8.15 1.51 4.73
C GLY A 8 9.02 0.51 5.50
N LYS A 9 9.64 0.96 6.60
CA LYS A 9 10.43 0.10 7.47
C LYS A 9 9.57 -0.98 8.13
N GLY A 10 8.40 -0.61 8.64
CA GLY A 10 7.48 -1.55 9.28
C GLY A 10 7.08 -2.69 8.34
N LEU A 11 6.72 -2.36 7.10
CA LEU A 11 6.42 -3.36 6.07
C LEU A 11 7.62 -4.26 5.75
N ALA A 12 8.81 -3.68 5.55
CA ALA A 12 10.00 -4.46 5.23
C ALA A 12 10.42 -5.39 6.37
N ASP A 13 10.30 -4.95 7.62
CA ASP A 13 10.57 -5.76 8.80
C ASP A 13 9.58 -6.93 8.92
N GLN A 14 8.28 -6.69 8.70
CA GLN A 14 7.28 -7.76 8.72
C GLN A 14 7.47 -8.75 7.56
N PHE A 15 7.77 -8.27 6.36
CA PHE A 15 8.07 -9.13 5.22
C PHE A 15 9.30 -10.00 5.51
N LYS A 16 10.38 -9.40 6.05
CA LYS A 16 11.59 -10.12 6.44
C LYS A 16 11.30 -11.20 7.47
N LYS A 17 10.53 -10.88 8.52
CA LYS A 17 10.12 -11.85 9.54
C LYS A 17 9.33 -13.01 8.92
N ALA A 18 8.31 -12.71 8.12
CA ALA A 18 7.50 -13.72 7.45
C ALA A 18 8.33 -14.60 6.50
N ALA A 19 9.28 -14.01 5.76
CA ALA A 19 10.16 -14.75 4.88
C ALA A 19 11.08 -15.71 5.65
N GLN A 20 11.60 -15.30 6.81
CA GLN A 20 12.46 -16.14 7.66
C GLN A 20 11.72 -17.34 8.27
N GLU A 21 10.40 -17.24 8.43
CA GLU A 21 9.55 -18.33 8.94
C GLU A 21 9.12 -19.33 7.85
N LYS A 22 9.43 -19.07 6.58
CA LYS A 22 9.03 -19.92 5.43
C LYS A 22 10.23 -20.65 4.85
N GLU A 23 10.12 -21.97 4.76
CA GLU A 23 11.12 -22.79 4.07
C GLU A 23 11.27 -22.35 2.61
N GLY A 24 12.52 -22.27 2.14
CA GLY A 24 12.84 -21.86 0.78
C GLY A 24 12.94 -20.36 0.53
N LEU A 25 12.64 -19.49 1.51
CA LEU A 25 12.87 -18.05 1.40
C LEU A 25 14.10 -17.62 2.21
N HIS A 26 15.00 -16.89 1.56
CA HIS A 26 16.23 -16.39 2.16
C HIS A 26 16.38 -14.89 1.92
N VAL A 27 16.50 -14.12 3.01
CA VAL A 27 16.75 -12.69 2.92
C VAL A 27 18.25 -12.47 2.74
N VAL A 28 18.66 -12.24 1.49
CA VAL A 28 20.08 -12.07 1.11
C VAL A 28 20.61 -10.66 1.32
N LEU A 29 19.74 -9.66 1.43
CA LEU A 29 20.11 -8.26 1.62
C LEU A 29 18.98 -7.46 2.26
N HIS A 30 19.33 -6.54 3.17
CA HIS A 30 18.46 -5.47 3.65
C HIS A 30 19.24 -4.16 3.57
N GLU A 31 18.72 -3.20 2.82
CA GLU A 31 19.24 -1.83 2.73
C GLU A 31 18.09 -0.85 3.03
N ALA A 32 18.42 0.33 3.55
CA ALA A 32 17.49 1.42 3.78
C ALA A 32 17.92 2.67 2.98
N THR A 33 16.94 3.48 2.59
CA THR A 33 17.11 4.78 1.94
C THR A 33 16.49 5.88 2.79
N ASN A 34 15.75 6.80 2.18
CA ASN A 34 14.87 7.75 2.83
C ASN A 34 13.66 8.02 1.90
N ASP A 35 12.65 8.70 2.43
CA ASP A 35 11.40 9.08 1.75
C ASP A 35 11.55 10.13 0.63
N LYS A 36 12.76 10.68 0.47
CA LYS A 36 13.10 11.69 -0.55
C LYS A 36 14.14 11.18 -1.54
N ALA A 37 14.44 9.88 -1.51
CA ALA A 37 15.49 9.29 -2.33
C ALA A 37 15.10 9.35 -3.82
N THR A 38 15.99 9.93 -4.63
CA THR A 38 15.84 10.01 -6.09
C THR A 38 16.84 9.17 -6.87
N ASP A 39 17.83 8.59 -6.18
CA ASP A 39 18.86 7.74 -6.78
C ASP A 39 19.03 6.46 -5.96
N PHE A 40 18.79 5.32 -6.61
CA PHE A 40 18.86 3.98 -6.02
C PHE A 40 20.00 3.16 -6.63
N ARG A 41 20.81 3.72 -7.55
CA ARG A 41 21.81 2.98 -8.33
C ARG A 41 22.82 2.24 -7.47
N ALA A 42 23.25 2.83 -6.35
CA ALA A 42 24.20 2.19 -5.44
C ALA A 42 23.61 0.91 -4.81
N ILE A 43 22.38 0.99 -4.29
CA ILE A 43 21.67 -0.15 -3.69
C ILE A 43 21.35 -1.19 -4.77
N LEU A 44 20.83 -0.76 -5.92
CA LEU A 44 20.49 -1.63 -7.05
C LEU A 44 21.73 -2.35 -7.61
N THR A 45 22.90 -1.72 -7.60
CA THR A 45 24.15 -2.38 -8.00
C THR A 45 24.55 -3.50 -7.05
N LYS A 46 24.36 -3.32 -5.73
CA LYS A 46 24.55 -4.38 -4.74
C LYS A 46 23.55 -5.52 -4.98
N ILE A 47 22.28 -5.18 -5.16
CA ILE A 47 21.19 -6.13 -5.46
C ILE A 47 21.51 -6.95 -6.73
N LYS A 48 21.93 -6.29 -7.81
CA LYS A 48 22.26 -6.95 -9.08
C LYS A 48 23.33 -8.04 -8.92
N LYS A 49 24.35 -7.80 -8.09
CA LYS A 49 25.41 -8.78 -7.82
C LYS A 49 24.90 -10.03 -7.10
N LEU A 50 23.87 -9.89 -6.28
CA LEU A 50 23.29 -11.00 -5.52
C LEU A 50 22.30 -11.83 -6.36
N ARG A 51 21.82 -11.30 -7.49
CA ARG A 51 20.84 -11.95 -8.39
C ARG A 51 19.63 -12.53 -7.63
N PRO A 52 18.90 -11.72 -6.84
CA PRO A 52 17.73 -12.22 -6.11
C PRO A 52 16.58 -12.53 -7.07
N ASP A 53 15.68 -13.41 -6.65
CA ASP A 53 14.46 -13.73 -7.40
C ASP A 53 13.40 -12.62 -7.30
N ALA A 54 13.36 -11.92 -6.15
CA ALA A 54 12.44 -10.82 -5.88
C ALA A 54 13.09 -9.76 -4.97
N ILE A 55 12.55 -8.55 -5.03
CA ILE A 55 12.94 -7.43 -4.17
C ILE A 55 11.69 -6.93 -3.47
N PHE A 56 11.68 -6.93 -2.14
CA PHE A 56 10.64 -6.21 -1.39
C PHE A 56 11.06 -4.75 -1.18
N TYR A 57 10.19 -3.80 -1.57
CA TYR A 57 10.35 -2.37 -1.35
C TYR A 57 9.25 -1.84 -0.41
N GLY A 58 9.67 -1.32 0.74
CA GLY A 58 8.79 -0.64 1.69
C GLY A 58 8.87 0.88 1.54
N GLY A 59 7.81 1.51 1.05
CA GLY A 59 7.72 2.95 0.89
C GLY A 59 6.49 3.35 0.07
N MET A 60 6.49 4.58 -0.44
CA MET A 60 5.38 5.13 -1.23
C MET A 60 5.67 5.14 -2.74
N ASP A 61 4.64 5.43 -3.54
CA ASP A 61 4.69 5.46 -5.00
C ASP A 61 5.87 6.26 -5.59
N ALA A 62 6.12 7.47 -5.09
CA ALA A 62 7.14 8.38 -5.63
C ALA A 62 8.54 7.74 -5.62
N THR A 63 8.92 7.11 -4.50
CA THR A 63 10.20 6.45 -4.34
C THR A 63 10.19 5.02 -4.89
N GLY A 64 9.11 4.26 -4.67
CA GLY A 64 8.96 2.88 -5.13
C GLY A 64 8.88 2.74 -6.65
N GLY A 65 8.13 3.63 -7.32
CA GLY A 65 8.07 3.67 -8.77
C GLY A 65 9.42 4.01 -9.39
N LEU A 66 10.11 5.02 -8.84
CA LEU A 66 11.45 5.40 -9.30
C LEU A 66 12.49 4.30 -9.05
N PHE A 67 12.41 3.61 -7.91
CA PHE A 67 13.22 2.44 -7.60
C PHE A 67 13.03 1.34 -8.65
N ALA A 68 11.77 1.00 -8.98
CA ALA A 68 11.45 -0.01 -9.98
C ALA A 68 11.96 0.38 -11.37
N TRP A 69 11.79 1.64 -11.77
CA TRP A 69 12.31 2.15 -13.04
C TRP A 69 13.84 2.02 -13.13
N GLN A 70 14.57 2.46 -12.10
CA GLN A 70 16.03 2.35 -12.08
C GLN A 70 16.50 0.88 -12.00
N ALA A 71 15.76 0.00 -11.33
CA ALA A 71 16.05 -1.43 -11.31
C ALA A 71 15.99 -2.01 -12.73
N LYS A 72 14.96 -1.64 -13.49
CA LYS A 72 14.82 -2.04 -14.89
C LYS A 72 15.93 -1.49 -15.77
N GLN A 73 16.33 -0.22 -15.59
CA GLN A 73 17.46 0.38 -16.33
C GLN A 73 18.78 -0.37 -16.09
N LEU A 74 18.96 -0.93 -14.89
CA LEU A 74 20.10 -1.77 -14.54
C LEU A 74 19.92 -3.25 -14.94
N GLN A 75 18.88 -3.57 -15.72
CA GLN A 75 18.57 -4.93 -16.20
C GLN A 75 18.35 -5.94 -15.07
N ILE A 76 17.82 -5.49 -13.93
CA ILE A 76 17.41 -6.37 -12.85
C ILE A 76 16.02 -6.89 -13.19
N THR A 77 15.91 -8.21 -13.37
CA THR A 77 14.66 -8.89 -13.76
C THR A 77 13.81 -9.36 -12.58
N ALA A 78 14.34 -9.26 -11.36
CA ALA A 78 13.63 -9.60 -10.13
C ALA A 78 12.35 -8.76 -10.01
N LYS A 79 11.25 -9.39 -9.60
CA LYS A 79 9.99 -8.66 -9.34
C LYS A 79 10.15 -7.72 -8.16
N VAL A 80 9.60 -6.51 -8.27
CA VAL A 80 9.54 -5.56 -7.16
C VAL A 80 8.20 -5.76 -6.45
N LEU A 81 8.26 -6.38 -5.29
CA LEU A 81 7.13 -6.54 -4.38
C LEU A 81 7.04 -5.31 -3.48
N ALA A 82 5.84 -4.80 -3.22
CA ALA A 82 5.66 -3.60 -2.39
C ALA A 82 4.36 -3.62 -1.57
N GLY A 83 4.28 -2.66 -0.65
CA GLY A 83 3.03 -2.31 0.02
C GLY A 83 2.06 -1.57 -0.90
N ASP A 84 0.82 -1.42 -0.43
CA ASP A 84 -0.28 -0.75 -1.12
C ASP A 84 0.04 0.69 -1.54
N GLY A 85 0.83 1.40 -0.71
CA GLY A 85 1.24 2.79 -0.95
C GLY A 85 2.09 3.01 -2.20
N VAL A 86 2.65 1.95 -2.81
CA VAL A 86 3.36 2.05 -4.10
C VAL A 86 2.40 1.98 -5.29
N CYS A 87 1.32 1.23 -5.18
CA CYS A 87 0.37 1.00 -6.28
C CYS A 87 -0.78 2.00 -6.22
N THR A 88 -0.44 3.27 -6.38
CA THR A 88 -1.40 4.36 -6.63
C THR A 88 -1.67 4.50 -8.12
N GLU A 89 -2.64 5.32 -8.49
CA GLU A 89 -2.90 5.67 -9.90
C GLU A 89 -1.68 6.29 -10.60
N ASN A 90 -0.75 6.89 -9.84
CA ASN A 90 0.42 7.55 -10.40
C ASN A 90 1.59 6.58 -10.67
N LEU A 91 1.48 5.30 -10.26
CA LEU A 91 2.55 4.32 -10.42
C LEU A 91 3.01 4.20 -11.87
N ALA A 92 2.09 4.22 -12.84
CA ALA A 92 2.43 4.13 -14.27
C ALA A 92 3.36 5.26 -14.73
N ASN A 93 3.13 6.48 -14.24
CA ASN A 93 3.97 7.63 -14.57
C ASN A 93 5.35 7.55 -13.91
N LEU A 94 5.39 7.05 -12.67
CA LEU A 94 6.59 6.99 -11.84
C LEU A 94 7.52 5.83 -12.22
N ALA A 95 6.94 4.63 -12.41
CA ALA A 95 7.67 3.42 -12.81
C ALA A 95 7.90 3.33 -14.32
N LYS A 96 7.16 4.10 -15.13
CA LYS A 96 7.29 4.15 -16.60
C LYS A 96 7.13 2.75 -17.19
N ASP A 97 8.11 2.29 -17.95
CA ASP A 97 8.11 0.97 -18.55
C ASP A 97 8.39 -0.17 -17.54
N ALA A 98 8.67 0.14 -16.27
CA ALA A 98 8.86 -0.84 -15.21
C ALA A 98 7.57 -1.20 -14.45
N THR A 99 6.42 -0.60 -14.78
CA THR A 99 5.15 -0.85 -14.08
C THR A 99 4.77 -2.34 -14.03
N ASP A 100 4.93 -3.08 -15.13
CA ASP A 100 4.64 -4.52 -15.20
C ASP A 100 5.56 -5.40 -14.31
N ASN A 101 6.60 -4.80 -13.75
CA ASN A 101 7.53 -5.46 -12.84
C ASN A 101 7.20 -5.22 -11.36
N VAL A 102 6.21 -4.37 -11.07
CA VAL A 102 5.79 -4.02 -9.72
C VAL A 102 4.54 -4.81 -9.34
N ILE A 103 4.57 -5.43 -8.16
CA ILE A 103 3.44 -6.16 -7.57
C ILE A 103 3.24 -5.61 -6.16
N CYS A 104 2.06 -5.09 -5.87
CA CYS A 104 1.75 -4.60 -4.52
C CYS A 104 0.68 -5.43 -3.84
N SER A 105 0.81 -5.60 -2.53
CA SER A 105 -0.33 -5.97 -1.69
C SER A 105 -1.33 -4.82 -1.67
N GLN A 106 -2.63 -5.11 -1.71
CA GLN A 106 -3.69 -4.12 -1.56
C GLN A 106 -4.56 -4.50 -0.37
N ALA A 107 -4.95 -3.52 0.45
CA ALA A 107 -5.92 -3.76 1.51
C ALA A 107 -7.32 -3.89 0.88
N GLY A 108 -8.03 -4.98 1.16
CA GLY A 108 -9.38 -5.21 0.66
C GLY A 108 -9.46 -5.56 -0.83
N MET A 109 -10.65 -5.38 -1.42
CA MET A 109 -10.87 -5.60 -2.85
C MET A 109 -10.42 -4.39 -3.67
N ALA A 110 -9.99 -4.63 -4.90
CA ALA A 110 -9.85 -3.56 -5.89
C ALA A 110 -11.20 -2.85 -6.08
N LEU A 111 -11.16 -1.53 -6.32
CA LEU A 111 -12.36 -0.69 -6.40
C LEU A 111 -13.39 -1.24 -7.40
N GLU A 112 -12.94 -1.74 -8.54
CA GLU A 112 -13.78 -2.30 -9.61
C GLU A 112 -14.49 -3.59 -9.18
N LYS A 113 -13.99 -4.25 -8.12
CA LYS A 113 -14.57 -5.46 -7.54
C LYS A 113 -15.44 -5.17 -6.31
N MET A 114 -15.46 -3.93 -5.83
CA MET A 114 -16.29 -3.53 -4.69
C MET A 114 -17.77 -3.45 -5.11
N PRO A 115 -18.72 -4.05 -4.35
CA PRO A 115 -20.16 -3.89 -4.57
C PRO A 115 -20.61 -2.46 -4.26
N GLY A 116 -20.36 -1.53 -5.19
CA GLY A 116 -20.60 -0.09 -5.04
C GLY A 116 -19.43 0.80 -5.50
N GLY A 117 -18.29 0.21 -5.88
CA GLY A 117 -17.08 0.94 -6.23
C GLY A 117 -17.28 1.95 -7.36
N ALA A 118 -17.90 1.53 -8.48
CA ALA A 118 -18.15 2.42 -9.62
C ALA A 118 -19.07 3.61 -9.29
N GLU A 119 -20.08 3.40 -8.43
CA GLU A 119 -20.96 4.50 -7.99
C GLU A 119 -20.22 5.45 -7.05
N PHE A 120 -19.42 4.88 -6.14
CA PHE A 120 -18.60 5.67 -5.22
C PHE A 120 -17.56 6.51 -5.97
N GLU A 121 -16.86 5.93 -6.94
CA GLU A 121 -15.91 6.64 -7.81
C GLU A 121 -16.57 7.82 -8.52
N LYS A 122 -17.74 7.60 -9.14
CA LYS A 122 -18.50 8.66 -9.81
C LYS A 122 -18.88 9.79 -8.85
N LYS A 123 -19.33 9.45 -7.63
CA LYS A 123 -19.67 10.42 -6.58
C LYS A 123 -18.43 11.19 -6.10
N TYR A 124 -17.31 10.49 -5.93
CA TYR A 124 -16.04 11.08 -5.52
C TYR A 124 -15.54 12.09 -6.56
N LEU A 125 -15.45 11.68 -7.83
CA LEU A 125 -15.01 12.53 -8.93
C LEU A 125 -15.90 13.76 -9.07
N LYS A 126 -17.23 13.60 -8.99
CA LYS A 126 -18.17 14.73 -9.04
C LYS A 126 -17.97 15.72 -7.88
N ARG A 127 -17.57 15.24 -6.70
CA ARG A 127 -17.46 16.06 -5.48
C ARG A 127 -16.12 16.79 -5.36
N PHE A 128 -15.04 16.10 -5.74
CA PHE A 128 -13.66 16.52 -5.50
C PHE A 128 -12.91 16.90 -6.77
N GLU A 129 -13.46 16.58 -7.95
CA GLU A 129 -12.88 16.88 -9.27
C GLU A 129 -11.49 16.27 -9.46
N THR A 130 -11.18 15.23 -8.70
CA THR A 130 -9.95 14.44 -8.78
C THR A 130 -10.27 12.95 -8.86
N PRO A 131 -9.37 12.16 -9.46
CA PRO A 131 -9.46 10.71 -9.37
C PRO A 131 -9.47 10.21 -7.93
N ILE A 132 -10.08 9.05 -7.75
CA ILE A 132 -10.32 8.48 -6.43
C ILE A 132 -9.00 8.13 -5.74
N GLN A 133 -8.86 8.57 -4.50
CA GLN A 133 -7.71 8.19 -3.69
C GLN A 133 -7.91 6.78 -3.13
N ILE A 134 -6.84 5.98 -3.11
CA ILE A 134 -6.87 4.55 -2.77
C ILE A 134 -7.49 4.26 -1.39
N TYR A 135 -7.35 5.18 -0.44
CA TYR A 135 -7.90 5.05 0.92
C TYR A 135 -9.29 5.66 1.10
N ALA A 136 -9.84 6.30 0.08
CA ALA A 136 -11.11 7.02 0.20
C ALA A 136 -12.30 6.11 0.55
N PRO A 137 -12.49 4.92 -0.05
CA PRO A 137 -13.59 4.02 0.33
C PRO A 137 -13.49 3.56 1.79
N PHE A 138 -12.29 3.17 2.23
CA PHE A 138 -12.06 2.70 3.61
C PHE A 138 -12.27 3.81 4.63
N THR A 139 -11.81 5.01 4.33
CA THR A 139 -11.99 6.18 5.20
C THR A 139 -13.47 6.59 5.26
N TYR A 140 -14.19 6.48 4.14
CA TYR A 140 -15.62 6.75 4.09
C TYR A 140 -16.38 5.81 5.03
N ASP A 141 -16.14 4.50 4.94
CA ASP A 141 -16.79 3.51 5.81
C ASP A 141 -16.39 3.67 7.28
N ALA A 142 -15.12 3.99 7.57
CA ALA A 142 -14.66 4.23 8.93
C ALA A 142 -15.43 5.37 9.62
N VAL A 143 -15.78 6.42 8.88
CA VAL A 143 -16.64 7.50 9.39
C VAL A 143 -18.03 6.98 9.73
N TYR A 144 -18.64 6.13 8.89
CA TYR A 144 -19.95 5.57 9.19
C TYR A 144 -19.93 4.60 10.38
N ILE A 145 -18.86 3.82 10.54
CA ILE A 145 -18.67 2.97 11.72
C ILE A 145 -18.68 3.81 13.00
N ILE A 146 -17.96 4.94 13.01
CA ILE A 146 -17.95 5.87 14.14
C ILE A 146 -19.34 6.48 14.36
N VAL A 147 -20.02 6.92 13.29
CA VAL A 147 -21.37 7.49 13.38
C VAL A 147 -22.39 6.50 13.93
N GLU A 148 -22.32 5.22 13.53
CA GLU A 148 -23.20 4.17 14.07
C GLU A 148 -22.93 3.91 15.55
N ALA A 149 -21.66 3.89 15.96
CA ALA A 149 -21.28 3.79 17.37
C ALA A 149 -21.78 4.99 18.19
N MET A 150 -21.67 6.21 17.66
CA MET A 150 -22.21 7.43 18.28
C MET A 150 -23.72 7.35 18.49
N LYS A 151 -24.45 6.83 17.49
CA LYS A 151 -25.91 6.63 17.59
C LYS A 151 -26.29 5.63 18.67
N ARG A 152 -25.58 4.49 18.77
CA ARG A 152 -25.80 3.50 19.84
C ARG A 152 -25.47 4.04 21.22
N ALA A 153 -24.34 4.73 21.35
CA ALA A 153 -23.90 5.36 22.59
C ALA A 153 -24.80 6.54 23.02
N ASN A 154 -25.63 7.07 22.10
CA ASN A 154 -26.32 8.34 22.23
C ASN A 154 -25.39 9.44 22.75
N SER A 155 -24.18 9.51 22.20
CA SER A 155 -23.12 10.36 22.72
C SER A 155 -22.06 10.67 21.67
N ILE A 156 -21.38 11.79 21.89
CA ILE A 156 -20.17 12.19 21.17
C ILE A 156 -18.90 12.03 22.03
N ASP A 157 -19.03 11.47 23.23
CA ASP A 157 -17.90 11.23 24.12
C ASP A 157 -17.02 10.07 23.58
N PRO A 158 -15.70 10.27 23.40
CA PRO A 158 -14.82 9.26 22.80
C PRO A 158 -14.80 7.92 23.53
N ALA A 159 -14.87 7.92 24.86
CA ALA A 159 -14.85 6.68 25.64
C ALA A 159 -16.14 5.89 25.45
N LYS A 160 -17.30 6.58 25.43
CA LYS A 160 -18.60 5.96 25.15
C LYS A 160 -18.68 5.41 23.73
N ILE A 161 -18.18 6.13 22.73
CA ILE A 161 -18.12 5.67 21.34
C ILE A 161 -17.25 4.42 21.25
N LEU A 162 -16.05 4.43 21.86
CA LEU A 162 -15.10 3.32 21.79
C LEU A 162 -15.68 2.02 22.36
N MET A 163 -16.47 2.10 23.44
CA MET A 163 -17.15 0.93 24.02
C MET A 163 -18.18 0.32 23.07
N GLU A 164 -18.90 1.15 22.31
CA GLU A 164 -19.95 0.70 21.39
C GLU A 164 -19.41 0.26 20.02
N MET A 165 -18.20 0.69 19.65
CA MET A 165 -17.63 0.47 18.33
C MET A 165 -17.49 -1.02 17.93
N PRO A 166 -17.09 -1.96 18.81
CA PRO A 166 -17.03 -3.39 18.46
C PRO A 166 -18.36 -4.03 18.09
N ALA A 167 -19.49 -3.45 18.53
CA ALA A 167 -20.84 -3.91 18.18
C ALA A 167 -21.32 -3.39 16.80
N THR A 168 -20.50 -2.63 16.09
CA THR A 168 -20.85 -2.12 14.76
C THR A 168 -20.86 -3.25 13.74
N ASN A 169 -21.98 -3.41 13.03
CA ASN A 169 -22.09 -4.29 11.88
C ASN A 169 -22.38 -3.44 10.63
N HIS A 170 -21.33 -2.81 10.10
CA HIS A 170 -21.44 -1.90 8.97
C HIS A 170 -21.20 -2.64 7.65
N ALA A 171 -22.21 -2.63 6.77
CA ALA A 171 -22.08 -3.09 5.40
C ALA A 171 -21.36 -2.01 4.56
N GLY A 172 -20.03 -1.99 4.66
CA GLY A 172 -19.17 -1.04 3.95
C GLY A 172 -18.97 -1.37 2.47
N LEU A 173 -18.43 -0.42 1.71
CA LEU A 173 -18.14 -0.55 0.28
C LEU A 173 -17.16 -1.70 -0.07
N PRO A 174 -16.10 -2.00 0.71
CA PRO A 174 -15.12 -3.06 0.43
C PRO A 174 -15.57 -4.46 0.84
N VAL A 175 -16.71 -4.63 1.51
CA VAL A 175 -17.11 -5.91 2.11
C VAL A 175 -18.15 -6.59 1.22
N ARG A 176 -17.98 -7.90 0.98
CA ARG A 176 -19.06 -8.72 0.41
C ARG A 176 -20.26 -8.69 1.36
N ALA A 177 -21.43 -8.39 0.82
CA ALA A 177 -22.71 -8.73 1.45
C ALA A 177 -22.78 -10.24 1.72
#